data_AF-A0A1A0F2P2-F1
#
_entry.id   AF-A0A1A0F2P2-F1
#
_cell.length_a   1.000
_cell.length_b   1.000
_cell.length_c   1.000
_cell.angle_alpha   90.00
_cell.angle_beta   90.00
_cell.angle_gamma   90.00
#
_symmetry.space_group_name_H-M   'P 1'
#
loop_
_entity.id
_entity.type
_entity.pdbx_description
1 polymer ?
#
loop_
_entity_poly.entity_id
_entity_poly.type
_entity_poly.pdbx_seq_one_letter_code
_entity_poly.pdbx_strand_id
1 'polypeptide(L)' 'MKSHYKIPRTVLAAGSVMEIWPTGDYSQHMPKGTAQDRIGQHWANAGSHLYKAVSDYQKRVQHAGSA' A
#
# COMPACT_ATOMS: atom_id res chain seq x y z
N MET A 1 36.42 -26.17 -28.59
CA MET A 1 35.77 -24.85 -28.43
C MET A 1 34.71 -24.97 -27.35
N LYS A 2 34.87 -24.29 -26.20
CA LYS A 2 33.83 -24.24 -25.15
C LYS A 2 32.85 -23.12 -25.51
N SER A 3 31.65 -23.47 -25.97
CA SER A 3 30.61 -22.49 -26.27
C SER A 3 29.98 -22.02 -24.96
N HIS A 4 30.29 -20.79 -24.56
CA HIS A 4 29.61 -20.13 -23.45
C HIS A 4 28.24 -19.67 -23.94
N TYR A 5 27.22 -20.48 -23.72
CA TYR A 5 25.83 -20.07 -23.91
C TYR A 5 25.51 -18.95 -22.89
N LYS A 6 25.62 -17.70 -23.33
CA LYS A 6 25.10 -16.56 -22.57
C LYS A 6 23.59 -16.56 -22.76
N ILE A 7 22.87 -16.86 -21.69
CA ILE A 7 21.40 -16.74 -21.66
C ILE A 7 21.07 -15.27 -22.01
N PRO A 8 20.27 -15.02 -23.06
CA PRO A 8 19.93 -13.67 -23.47
C PRO A 8 19.13 -12.97 -22.36
N ARG A 9 19.47 -11.71 -22.06
CA ARG A 9 18.89 -10.92 -20.94
C ARG A 9 17.36 -10.81 -21.02
N THR A 10 16.78 -10.93 -22.21
CA THR A 10 15.34 -10.97 -22.46
C THR A 10 14.65 -12.17 -21.80
N VAL A 11 15.32 -13.31 -21.66
CA VAL A 11 14.78 -14.49 -20.95
C VAL A 11 14.76 -14.26 -19.44
N LEU A 12 15.76 -13.56 -18.88
CA LEU A 12 15.79 -13.21 -17.46
C LEU A 12 14.74 -12.15 -17.09
N ALA A 13 14.43 -11.22 -17.99
CA ALA A 13 13.38 -10.22 -17.80
C ALA A 13 11.95 -10.81 -17.88
N ALA A 14 11.77 -11.94 -18.56
CA ALA A 14 10.48 -12.63 -18.61
C ALA A 14 10.07 -13.19 -17.24
N GLY A 15 11.04 -13.63 -16.41
CA GLY A 15 10.78 -14.10 -15.05
C GLY A 15 10.15 -13.01 -14.16
N SER A 16 10.63 -11.77 -14.24
CA SER A 16 10.07 -10.64 -13.48
C SER A 16 8.68 -10.19 -13.96
N VAL A 17 8.34 -10.44 -15.22
CA VAL A 17 7.00 -10.12 -15.75
C VAL A 17 6.01 -11.23 -15.38
N MET A 18 6.43 -12.50 -15.38
CA MET A 18 5.55 -13.62 -15.03
C MET A 18 5.20 -13.72 -13.54
N GLU A 19 5.98 -13.11 -12.65
CA GLU A 19 5.75 -13.20 -11.19
C GLU A 19 4.62 -12.29 -10.68
N ILE A 20 4.12 -11.33 -11.48
CA ILE A 20 3.08 -10.38 -11.04
C ILE A 20 2.08 -10.03 -12.15
N TRP A 21 1.63 -11.01 -12.94
CA TRP A 21 0.31 -10.83 -13.58
C TRP A 21 -0.75 -11.30 -12.59
N PRO A 22 -1.54 -10.40 -11.98
CA PRO A 22 -2.61 -10.83 -11.12
C PRO A 22 -3.54 -11.71 -11.95
N THR A 23 -3.77 -12.94 -11.48
CA THR A 23 -4.65 -13.93 -12.13
C THR A 23 -6.13 -13.51 -12.13
N GLY A 24 -6.43 -12.32 -11.59
CA GLY A 24 -7.75 -11.70 -11.59
C GLY A 24 -7.65 -10.18 -11.82
N ASP A 25 -8.76 -9.60 -12.25
CA ASP A 25 -8.89 -8.17 -12.44
C ASP A 25 -8.74 -7.43 -11.10
N TYR A 26 -7.58 -6.81 -10.88
CA TYR A 26 -7.29 -6.04 -9.67
C TYR A 26 -8.14 -4.76 -9.54
N SER A 27 -8.83 -4.36 -10.62
CA SER A 27 -9.77 -3.24 -10.60
C SER A 27 -10.89 -3.44 -9.57
N GLN A 28 -11.25 -4.69 -9.27
CA GLN A 28 -12.27 -5.03 -8.27
C GLN A 28 -11.86 -4.63 -6.84
N HIS A 29 -10.56 -4.53 -6.56
CA HIS A 29 -10.01 -4.12 -5.26
C HIS A 29 -9.56 -2.67 -5.25
N MET A 30 -9.51 -2.01 -6.41
CA MET A 30 -9.15 -0.61 -6.50
C MET A 30 -10.28 0.26 -5.94
N PRO A 31 -9.95 1.27 -5.11
CA PRO A 31 -10.93 2.25 -4.68
C PRO A 31 -11.61 2.90 -5.90
N LYS A 32 -12.93 3.01 -5.87
CA LYS A 32 -13.67 3.68 -6.96
C LYS A 32 -13.41 5.20 -6.93
N GLY A 33 -13.77 5.89 -8.01
CA GLY A 33 -13.60 7.34 -8.12
C GLY A 33 -12.28 7.78 -8.76
N THR A 34 -12.12 9.09 -8.91
CA THR A 34 -10.94 9.68 -9.56
C THR A 34 -9.72 9.62 -8.63
N ALA A 35 -8.51 9.77 -9.18
CA ALA A 35 -7.30 9.82 -8.37
C ALA A 35 -7.35 10.93 -7.30
N GLN A 36 -7.95 12.07 -7.63
CA GLN A 36 -8.14 13.19 -6.71
C GLN A 36 -9.06 12.82 -5.55
N ASP A 37 -10.20 12.15 -5.83
CA ASP A 37 -11.13 11.70 -4.79
C ASP A 37 -10.45 10.70 -3.85
N ARG A 38 -9.65 9.77 -4.40
CA ARG A 38 -8.92 8.77 -3.62
C ARG A 38 -7.91 9.42 -2.68
N ILE A 39 -7.14 10.39 -3.17
CA ILE A 39 -6.16 11.12 -2.36
C ILE A 39 -6.88 11.93 -1.28
N GLY A 40 -7.97 12.62 -1.63
CA GLY A 40 -8.78 13.38 -0.69
C GLY A 40 -9.32 12.49 0.44
N GLN A 41 -9.92 11.35 0.09
CA GLN A 41 -10.45 10.40 1.07
C GLN A 41 -9.35 9.79 1.95
N HIS A 42 -8.20 9.48 1.37
CA HIS A 42 -7.06 8.96 2.12
C HIS A 42 -6.61 9.91 3.23
N TRP A 43 -6.41 11.19 2.88
CA TRP A 43 -5.99 12.20 3.86
C TRP A 43 -7.07 12.52 4.89
N ALA A 44 -8.35 12.53 4.49
CA ALA A 44 -9.46 12.69 5.43
C ALA A 44 -9.50 11.54 6.47
N ASN A 45 -9.32 10.30 6.03
CA ASN A 45 -9.27 9.13 6.91
C ASN A 45 -8.06 9.20 7.85
N ALA A 46 -6.88 9.54 7.32
CA ALA A 46 -5.67 9.70 8.12
C ALA A 46 -5.85 10.74 9.23
N GLY A 47 -6.45 11.90 8.90
CA GLY A 47 -6.76 12.94 9.88
C GLY A 47 -7.71 12.45 10.99
N SER A 48 -8.76 11.70 10.63
CA SER A 48 -9.69 11.12 11.60
C SER A 48 -9.00 10.15 12.57
N HIS A 49 -8.12 9.28 12.06
CA HIS A 49 -7.37 8.35 12.89
C HIS A 49 -6.41 9.07 13.84
N LEU A 50 -5.69 10.09 13.37
CA LEU A 50 -4.80 10.89 14.20
C LEU A 50 -5.57 11.62 15.30
N TYR A 51 -6.70 12.26 14.96
CA TYR A 51 -7.55 12.94 15.92
C TYR A 51 -8.03 11.97 17.02
N LYS A 52 -8.51 10.79 16.62
CA LYS A 52 -8.95 9.75 17.57
C LYS A 52 -7.80 9.31 18.48
N ALA A 53 -6.63 9.03 17.92
CA ALA A 53 -5.46 8.62 18.69
C ALA A 53 -5.04 9.67 19.73
N VAL A 54 -5.05 10.95 19.35
CA VAL A 54 -4.75 12.06 20.26
C VAL A 54 -5.82 12.16 21.36
N SER A 55 -7.10 12.08 20.99
CA SER A 55 -8.20 12.13 21.97
C SER A 55 -8.13 10.98 22.98
N ASP A 56 -7.85 9.77 22.51
CA ASP A 56 -7.74 8.59 23.37
C ASP A 56 -6.52 8.70 24.29
N TYR A 57 -5.40 9.24 23.80
CA TYR A 57 -4.24 9.53 24.64
C TYR A 57 -4.57 10.57 25.73
N GLN A 58 -5.22 11.67 25.37
CA GLN A 58 -5.60 12.73 26.31
C GLN A 58 -6.51 12.20 27.43
N LYS A 59 -7.51 11.38 27.08
CA LYS A 59 -8.39 10.74 28.09
C LYS A 59 -7.61 9.85 29.05
N ARG A 60 -6.67 9.06 28.55
CA ARG A 60 -5.82 8.19 29.38
C ARG A 60 -4.96 9.00 30.34
N VAL A 61 -4.36 10.09 29.88
CA VAL A 61 -3.55 10.99 30.72
C VAL A 61 -4.40 11.67 31.80
N GLN A 62 -5.60 12.17 31.44
CA GLN A 62 -6.52 12.78 32.41
C GLN A 62 -6.96 11.80 33.50
N HIS A 63 -7.28 10.56 33.14
CA HIS A 63 -7.64 9.53 34.12
C HIS A 63 -6.46 9.12 35.01
N ALA A 64 -5.22 9.12 34.50
CA ALA A 64 -4.04 8.78 35.29
C ALA A 64 -3.61 9.88 36.29
N GLY A 65 -3.91 11.16 36.02
CA GLY A 65 -3.62 12.27 36.93
C GLY A 65 -4.71 12.54 37.99
N SER A 66 -5.80 11.77 37.98
CA SER A 66 -6.94 11.91 38.89
C SER A 66 -6.99 10.83 39.98
N ALA A 67 -5.97 9.98 40.06
CA ALA A 67 -5.80 8.90 41.05
C ALA A 67 -4.59 9.21 41.94
#